data_AF-A0A8T5RYH9-F1
#
_entry.id   AF-A0A8T5RYH9-F1
#
_cell.length_a   1.000
_cell.length_b   1.000
_cell.length_c   1.000
_cell.angle_alpha   90.00
_cell.angle_beta   90.00
_cell.angle_gamma   90.00
#
_symmetry.space_group_name_H-M   'P 1'
#
loop_
_entity.id
_entity.type
_entity.pdbx_description
1 polymer ?
#
loop_
_entity_poly.entity_id
_entity_poly.type
_entity_poly.pdbx_seq_one_letter_code
_entity_poly.pdbx_strand_id
1 'polypeptide(L)'
;MSETKKKKDSNELLNFLMIIIGLLFIFKAVMEFLAWADIYTPEWAVDDAVLSIFGGQGTISILLGIWCLISGIGMFKEEEYAMGMGLVVLSIMAASGIMTMISWGGGSFDGAYWPNYLIIVATIVGVVGFFWLLFTYKRYD
;
A
#
# COMPACT_ATOMS: atom_id res chain seq x y z
N MET A 1 -31.03 -21.12 -24.01
CA MET A 1 -29.66 -21.41 -23.55
C MET A 1 -29.39 -20.39 -22.46
N SER A 2 -29.43 -20.80 -21.18
CA SER A 2 -29.32 -19.88 -20.05
C SER A 2 -27.99 -19.15 -20.15
N GLU A 3 -28.02 -17.83 -20.20
CA GLU A 3 -26.84 -17.03 -19.95
C GLU A 3 -26.34 -17.38 -18.56
N THR A 4 -25.33 -18.25 -18.50
CA THR A 4 -24.47 -18.36 -17.33
C THR A 4 -23.90 -16.97 -17.12
N LYS A 5 -24.53 -16.19 -16.23
CA LYS A 5 -23.93 -15.01 -15.60
C LYS A 5 -22.52 -15.44 -15.23
N LYS A 6 -21.52 -15.04 -16.03
CA LYS A 6 -20.12 -15.29 -15.69
C LYS A 6 -19.97 -14.69 -14.31
N LYS A 7 -19.72 -15.55 -13.30
CA LYS A 7 -19.31 -15.06 -12.00
C LYS A 7 -18.16 -14.12 -12.27
N LYS A 8 -18.38 -12.87 -11.93
CA LYS A 8 -17.42 -11.80 -12.03
C LYS A 8 -16.37 -12.18 -10.97
N ASP A 9 -15.36 -12.90 -11.44
CA ASP A 9 -14.34 -13.55 -10.61
C ASP A 9 -13.37 -12.43 -10.26
N SER A 10 -13.80 -11.59 -9.31
CA SER A 10 -12.95 -10.60 -8.66
C SER A 10 -11.76 -11.37 -8.14
N ASN A 11 -10.55 -11.02 -8.59
CA ASN A 11 -9.37 -11.73 -8.14
C ASN A 11 -9.13 -11.30 -6.69
N GLU A 12 -9.78 -12.00 -5.76
CA GLU A 12 -9.81 -11.72 -4.32
C GLU A 12 -8.39 -11.53 -3.80
N LEU A 13 -7.39 -12.20 -4.41
CA LEU A 13 -5.98 -12.09 -4.07
C LEU A 13 -5.45 -10.64 -4.12
N LEU A 14 -5.73 -9.87 -5.18
CA LEU A 14 -5.24 -8.49 -5.27
C LEU A 14 -5.95 -7.61 -4.24
N ASN A 15 -7.25 -7.79 -4.08
CA ASN A 15 -8.05 -7.05 -3.10
C ASN A 15 -7.56 -7.33 -1.67
N PHE A 16 -7.32 -8.60 -1.34
CA PHE A 16 -6.74 -9.02 -0.06
C PHE A 16 -5.33 -8.47 0.12
N LEU A 17 -4.48 -8.49 -0.91
CA LEU A 17 -3.14 -7.91 -0.83
C LEU A 17 -3.19 -6.40 -0.57
N MET A 18 -4.07 -5.67 -1.25
CA MET A 18 -4.28 -4.24 -1.01
C MET A 18 -4.76 -3.98 0.42
N ILE A 19 -5.68 -4.79 0.93
CA ILE A 19 -6.16 -4.66 2.33
C ILE A 19 -5.03 -4.93 3.32
N ILE A 20 -4.28 -6.02 3.15
CA ILE A 20 -3.18 -6.39 4.05
C ILE A 20 -2.09 -5.31 4.04
N ILE A 21 -1.70 -4.84 2.86
CA ILE A 21 -0.70 -3.77 2.73
C ILE A 21 -1.21 -2.47 3.34
N GLY A 22 -2.47 -2.10 3.09
CA GLY A 22 -3.10 -0.93 3.69
C GLY A 22 -3.11 -1.00 5.22
N LEU A 23 -3.47 -2.15 5.80
CA LEU A 23 -3.42 -2.38 7.25
C LEU A 23 -1.99 -2.26 7.80
N LEU A 24 -1.00 -2.80 7.10
CA LEU A 24 0.40 -2.73 7.53
C LEU A 24 0.94 -1.30 7.48
N PHE A 25 0.56 -0.51 6.48
CA PHE A 25 0.91 0.92 6.42
C PHE A 25 0.26 1.72 7.55
N ILE A 26 -1.02 1.46 7.85
CA ILE A 26 -1.70 2.09 8.99
C ILE A 26 -1.06 1.66 10.30
N PHE A 27 -0.77 0.37 10.48
CA PHE A 27 -0.11 -0.13 11.68
C PHE A 27 1.25 0.54 11.89
N LYS A 28 2.10 0.58 10.85
CA LYS A 28 3.38 1.30 10.90
C LYS A 28 3.17 2.75 11.34
N ALA A 29 2.24 3.46 10.71
CA ALA A 29 2.01 4.86 11.01
C ALA A 29 1.45 5.10 12.42
N VAL A 30 0.59 4.21 12.94
CA VAL A 30 0.09 4.26 14.32
C VAL A 30 1.22 4.02 15.32
N MET A 31 2.09 3.05 15.05
CA MET A 31 3.24 2.73 15.91
C MET A 31 4.26 3.87 15.93
N GLU A 32 4.51 4.49 14.77
CA GLU A 32 5.31 5.71 14.70
C GLU A 32 4.62 6.85 15.49
N PHE A 33 3.31 7.03 15.35
CA PHE A 33 2.56 8.08 16.07
C PHE A 33 2.63 7.91 17.59
N LEU A 34 2.53 6.67 18.08
CA LEU A 34 2.68 6.35 19.51
C LEU A 34 4.10 6.63 20.03
N ALA A 35 5.11 6.38 19.20
CA ALA A 35 6.50 6.71 19.51
C ALA A 35 6.69 8.23 19.60
N TRP A 36 6.05 8.99 18.70
CA TRP A 36 6.11 10.46 18.71
C TRP A 36 5.43 11.08 19.91
N ALA A 37 4.32 10.49 20.35
CA ALA A 37 3.62 10.92 21.55
C ALA A 37 4.35 10.52 22.85
N ASP A 38 5.52 9.87 22.76
CA ASP A 38 6.29 9.34 23.90
C ASP A 38 5.46 8.37 24.79
N ILE A 39 4.44 7.74 24.21
CA ILE A 39 3.57 6.76 24.90
C ILE A 39 4.17 5.37 24.81
N TYR A 40 4.64 5.00 23.61
CA TYR A 40 5.23 3.70 23.33
C TYR A 40 6.14 3.78 22.10
N THR A 41 7.44 3.60 22.33
CA THR A 41 8.45 3.59 21.25
C THR A 41 8.89 2.17 20.99
N PRO A 42 8.53 1.57 19.84
CA PRO A 42 9.04 0.26 19.50
C PRO A 42 10.55 0.34 19.18
N GLU A 43 11.31 -0.70 19.53
CA GLU A 43 12.79 -0.73 19.37
C GLU A 43 13.27 -0.46 17.93
N TRP A 44 12.41 -0.66 16.93
CA TRP A 44 12.70 -0.39 15.52
C TRP A 44 12.41 1.05 15.09
N ALA A 45 11.62 1.82 15.84
CA ALA A 45 11.38 3.23 15.55
C ALA A 45 12.49 4.06 16.17
N VAL A 46 13.59 4.23 15.43
CA VAL A 46 14.71 5.10 15.81
C VAL A 46 14.21 6.55 15.92
N ASP A 47 14.68 7.31 16.93
CA ASP A 47 14.25 8.68 17.26
C ASP A 47 14.09 9.62 16.04
N ASP A 48 14.92 9.48 15.00
CA ASP A 48 14.86 10.28 13.77
C ASP A 48 13.64 9.94 12.88
N ALA A 49 13.18 8.69 12.86
CA ALA A 49 12.00 8.26 12.10
C ALA A 49 10.70 8.80 12.71
N VAL A 50 10.70 9.05 14.02
CA VAL A 50 9.56 9.53 14.80
C VAL A 50 9.24 11.00 14.53
N LEU A 51 10.26 11.84 14.33
CA LEU A 51 10.10 13.22 13.88
C LEU A 51 9.56 13.34 12.44
N SER A 52 9.65 12.27 11.64
CA SER A 52 9.26 12.26 10.22
C SER A 52 7.75 12.06 9.96
N ILE A 53 6.96 11.77 11.00
CA ILE A 53 5.51 11.46 10.89
C ILE A 53 4.70 12.68 10.43
N PHE A 54 5.05 13.84 10.99
CA PHE A 54 4.58 15.15 10.50
C PHE A 54 5.46 15.69 9.37
N GLY A 55 6.55 15.00 9.04
CA GLY A 55 7.20 15.14 7.74
C GLY A 55 6.26 14.64 6.65
N GLY A 56 6.32 15.24 5.46
CA GLY A 56 5.41 14.93 4.36
C GLY A 56 5.31 13.44 4.01
N GLN A 57 6.31 12.63 4.36
CA GLN A 57 6.35 11.19 4.10
C GLN A 57 5.44 10.35 5.01
N GLY A 58 5.29 10.70 6.30
CA GLY A 58 4.43 9.98 7.23
C GLY A 58 2.93 10.18 6.94
N THR A 59 2.55 11.42 6.64
CA THR A 59 1.18 11.77 6.23
C THR A 59 0.77 11.06 4.94
N ILE A 60 1.70 11.00 3.96
CA ILE A 60 1.46 10.27 2.70
C ILE A 60 1.22 8.79 2.97
N SER A 61 1.97 8.17 3.89
CA SER A 61 1.84 6.73 4.22
C SER A 61 0.49 6.38 4.86
N ILE A 62 -0.02 7.24 5.75
CA ILE A 62 -1.35 7.09 6.36
C ILE A 62 -2.45 7.19 5.30
N LEU A 63 -2.38 8.24 4.47
CA LEU A 63 -3.35 8.45 3.39
C LEU A 63 -3.31 7.27 2.41
N LEU A 64 -2.13 6.82 1.99
CA LEU A 64 -1.95 5.64 1.15
C LEU A 64 -2.59 4.40 1.77
N GLY A 65 -2.37 4.15 3.07
CA GLY A 65 -2.97 3.02 3.78
C GLY A 65 -4.50 3.06 3.75
N ILE A 66 -5.10 4.22 4.04
CA ILE A 66 -6.56 4.41 4.03
C ILE A 66 -7.13 4.22 2.62
N TRP A 67 -6.53 4.85 1.61
CA TRP A 67 -7.02 4.73 0.23
C TRP A 67 -6.82 3.32 -0.34
N CYS A 68 -5.78 2.62 0.08
CA CYS A 68 -5.55 1.22 -0.27
C CYS A 68 -6.63 0.31 0.32
N LEU A 69 -7.06 0.55 1.57
CA LEU A 69 -8.17 -0.17 2.18
C LEU A 69 -9.50 0.10 1.47
N ILE A 70 -9.82 1.37 1.21
CA ILE A 70 -11.07 1.75 0.55
C ILE A 70 -11.13 1.14 -0.86
N SER A 71 -10.04 1.24 -1.61
CA SER A 71 -9.95 0.64 -2.95
C SER A 71 -10.02 -0.89 -2.90
N GLY A 72 -9.29 -1.54 -2.00
CA GLY A 72 -9.32 -3.00 -1.84
C GLY A 72 -10.72 -3.53 -1.49
N ILE A 73 -11.44 -2.85 -0.58
CA ILE A 73 -12.83 -3.19 -0.22
C ILE A 73 -13.78 -2.91 -1.40
N GLY A 74 -13.64 -1.77 -2.08
CA GLY A 74 -14.49 -1.41 -3.22
C GLY A 74 -14.29 -2.34 -4.43
N MET A 75 -13.08 -2.88 -4.64
CA MET A 75 -12.80 -3.83 -5.71
C MET A 75 -13.48 -5.19 -5.52
N PHE A 76 -13.92 -5.55 -4.31
CA PHE A 76 -14.79 -6.72 -4.10
C PHE A 76 -16.20 -6.51 -4.65
N LYS A 77 -16.67 -5.27 -4.70
CA LYS A 77 -17.96 -4.91 -5.31
C LYS A 77 -17.84 -4.61 -6.79
N GLU A 78 -16.62 -4.64 -7.32
CA GLU A 78 -16.29 -4.34 -8.72
C GLU A 78 -16.83 -2.99 -9.20
N GLU A 79 -16.76 -1.99 -8.31
CA GLU A 79 -17.21 -0.64 -8.60
C GLU A 79 -16.13 0.14 -9.38
N GLU A 80 -16.52 0.88 -10.42
CA GLU A 80 -15.61 1.67 -11.27
C GLU A 80 -14.73 2.64 -10.48
N TYR A 81 -15.31 3.30 -9.46
CA TYR A 81 -14.58 4.26 -8.64
C TYR A 81 -13.45 3.58 -7.83
N ALA A 82 -13.63 2.31 -7.44
CA ALA A 82 -12.62 1.55 -6.70
C ALA A 82 -11.45 1.15 -7.60
N MET A 83 -11.73 0.89 -8.89
CA MET A 83 -10.72 0.64 -9.91
C MET A 83 -9.86 1.90 -10.16
N GLY A 84 -10.50 3.05 -10.37
CA GLY A 84 -9.81 4.32 -10.58
C GLY A 84 -8.93 4.70 -9.39
N MET A 85 -9.46 4.60 -8.16
CA MET A 85 -8.67 4.82 -6.94
C MET A 85 -7.55 3.80 -6.79
N GLY A 86 -7.79 2.53 -7.15
CA GLY A 86 -6.78 1.47 -7.07
C GLY A 86 -5.58 1.75 -7.97
N LEU A 87 -5.81 2.19 -9.20
CA LEU A 87 -4.74 2.59 -10.11
C LEU A 87 -3.89 3.75 -9.56
N VAL A 88 -4.53 4.76 -8.95
CA VAL A 88 -3.83 5.88 -8.34
C VAL A 88 -3.00 5.41 -7.13
N VAL A 89 -3.58 4.61 -6.25
CA VAL A 89 -2.88 4.11 -5.06
C VAL A 89 -1.70 3.23 -5.44
N LEU A 90 -1.88 2.30 -6.38
CA LEU A 90 -0.82 1.39 -6.83
C LEU A 90 0.31 2.13 -7.55
N SER A 91 0.01 3.18 -8.31
CA SER A 91 1.04 4.01 -8.96
C SER A 91 1.85 4.84 -7.97
N ILE A 92 1.22 5.44 -6.95
CA ILE A 92 1.94 6.15 -5.88
C ILE A 92 2.77 5.15 -5.06
N MET A 93 2.22 3.98 -4.77
CA MET A 93 2.92 2.91 -4.04
C MET A 93 4.16 2.42 -4.81
N ALA A 94 4.03 2.19 -6.11
CA ALA A 94 5.15 1.84 -6.97
C ALA A 94 6.19 2.96 -7.03
N ALA A 95 5.78 4.20 -7.26
CA ALA A 95 6.69 5.34 -7.38
C ALA A 95 7.45 5.61 -6.07
N SER A 96 6.74 5.66 -4.92
CA SER A 96 7.36 5.88 -3.61
C SER A 96 8.29 4.73 -3.22
N GLY A 97 7.89 3.49 -3.52
CA GLY A 97 8.70 2.30 -3.32
C GLY A 97 9.99 2.31 -4.13
N ILE A 98 9.90 2.56 -5.44
CA ILE A 98 11.06 2.68 -6.34
C ILE A 98 12.00 3.81 -5.89
N MET A 99 11.47 4.98 -5.54
CA MET A 99 12.29 6.11 -5.06
C MET A 99 13.06 5.75 -3.79
N THR A 100 12.44 4.99 -2.88
CA THR A 100 13.10 4.53 -1.66
C THR A 100 14.13 3.43 -1.93
N MET A 101 13.85 2.52 -2.86
CA MET A 101 14.83 1.50 -3.27
C MET A 101 16.04 2.11 -3.98
N ILE A 102 15.85 3.16 -4.78
CA ILE A 102 16.94 3.92 -5.41
C ILE A 102 17.80 4.62 -4.35
N SER A 103 17.19 5.17 -3.29
CA SER A 103 17.97 5.81 -2.22
C SER A 103 18.86 4.83 -1.47
N TRP A 104 18.46 3.55 -1.35
CA TRP A 104 19.31 2.50 -0.81
C TRP A 104 20.52 2.17 -1.70
N GLY A 105 20.39 2.32 -3.02
CA GLY A 105 21.52 2.15 -3.95
C GLY A 105 22.62 3.19 -3.77
N GLY A 106 22.31 4.35 -3.20
CA GLY A 106 23.26 5.40 -2.83
C GLY A 106 23.59 5.48 -1.33
N GLY A 107 23.02 4.59 -0.51
CA GLY A 107 23.11 4.63 0.96
C GLY A 107 23.25 3.24 1.58
N SER A 108 22.97 3.11 2.89
CA SER A 108 23.01 1.83 3.61
C SER A 108 21.61 1.22 3.72
N PHE A 109 21.43 0.02 3.15
CA PHE A 109 20.24 -0.82 3.40
C PHE A 109 20.38 -1.52 4.76
N ASP A 110 19.45 -1.25 5.68
CA ASP A 110 19.38 -1.97 6.95
C ASP A 110 18.47 -3.19 6.82
N GLY A 111 19.08 -4.38 6.86
CA GLY A 111 18.38 -5.66 6.82
C GLY A 111 17.68 -6.05 8.13
N ALA A 112 17.98 -5.39 9.25
CA ALA A 112 17.28 -5.58 10.52
C ALA A 112 15.99 -4.75 10.60
N TYR A 113 15.85 -3.73 9.75
CA TYR A 113 14.69 -2.85 9.73
C TYR A 113 13.53 -3.45 8.92
N TRP A 114 12.59 -4.12 9.63
CA TRP A 114 11.45 -4.80 9.01
C TRP A 114 10.60 -3.93 8.04
N PRO A 115 10.43 -2.59 8.23
CA PRO A 115 9.68 -1.76 7.31
C PRO A 115 10.30 -1.67 5.91
N ASN A 116 11.60 -1.92 5.75
CA ASN A 116 12.23 -1.98 4.42
C ASN A 116 11.65 -3.11 3.58
N TYR A 117 11.39 -4.28 4.19
CA TYR A 117 10.78 -5.41 3.48
C TYR A 117 9.33 -5.10 3.10
N LEU A 118 8.62 -4.35 3.94
CA LEU A 118 7.29 -3.84 3.64
C LEU A 118 7.29 -2.97 2.38
N ILE A 119 8.27 -2.07 2.25
CA ILE A 119 8.45 -1.21 1.07
C ILE A 119 8.73 -2.04 -0.18
N ILE A 120 9.58 -3.08 -0.08
CA ILE A 120 9.86 -3.98 -1.21
C ILE A 120 8.59 -4.69 -1.67
N VAL A 121 7.82 -5.28 -0.75
CA VAL A 121 6.56 -5.97 -1.07
C VAL A 121 5.54 -4.99 -1.65
N ALA A 122 5.40 -3.80 -1.04
CA ALA A 122 4.52 -2.75 -1.53
C ALA A 122 4.91 -2.28 -2.95
N THR A 123 6.20 -2.18 -3.25
CA THR A 123 6.70 -1.83 -4.59
C THR A 123 6.29 -2.89 -5.62
N ILE A 124 6.51 -4.17 -5.29
CA ILE A 124 6.16 -5.29 -6.18
C ILE A 124 4.65 -5.32 -6.42
N VAL A 125 3.84 -5.22 -5.36
CA VAL A 125 2.38 -5.21 -5.48
C VAL A 125 1.89 -3.95 -6.20
N GLY A 126 2.51 -2.80 -5.97
CA GLY A 126 2.24 -1.57 -6.69
C GLY A 126 2.43 -1.74 -8.20
N VAL A 127 3.59 -2.25 -8.63
CA VAL A 127 3.90 -2.43 -10.06
C VAL A 127 3.05 -3.54 -10.68
N VAL A 128 3.06 -4.74 -10.10
CA VAL A 128 2.34 -5.90 -10.64
C VAL A 128 0.83 -5.68 -10.58
N GLY A 129 0.33 -5.18 -9.46
CA GLY A 129 -1.07 -4.84 -9.28
C GLY A 129 -1.56 -3.78 -10.25
N PHE A 130 -0.74 -2.76 -10.54
CA PHE A 130 -1.09 -1.71 -11.50
C PHE A 130 -1.29 -2.26 -12.91
N PHE A 131 -0.32 -3.03 -13.42
CA PHE A 131 -0.45 -3.66 -14.74
C PHE A 131 -1.60 -4.67 -14.77
N TRP A 132 -1.79 -5.42 -13.69
CA TRP A 132 -2.91 -6.35 -13.57
C TRP A 132 -4.26 -5.63 -13.68
N LEU A 133 -4.48 -4.56 -12.89
CA LEU A 133 -5.70 -3.76 -12.92
C LEU A 133 -5.96 -3.18 -14.32
N LEU A 134 -4.92 -2.67 -14.99
CA LEU A 134 -5.00 -2.21 -16.37
C LEU A 134 -5.44 -3.31 -17.34
N PHE A 135 -4.93 -4.54 -17.21
CA PHE A 135 -5.36 -5.65 -18.08
C PHE A 135 -6.77 -6.16 -17.75
N THR A 136 -7.19 -6.03 -16.49
CA THR A 136 -8.52 -6.45 -16.04
C THR A 136 -9.58 -5.35 -16.08
N TYR A 137 -9.30 -4.19 -16.68
CA TYR A 137 -10.20 -3.03 -16.68
C TYR A 137 -11.61 -3.33 -17.19
N LYS A 138 -11.73 -4.19 -18.22
CA LYS A 138 -13.01 -4.62 -18.79
C LYS A 138 -13.93 -5.38 -17.83
N ARG A 139 -13.45 -5.71 -16.62
CA ARG A 139 -14.28 -6.31 -15.56
C ARG A 139 -15.01 -5.25 -14.73
N TYR A 140 -14.58 -3.99 -14.82
CA TYR A 140 -15.09 -2.89 -14.03
C TYR A 140 -15.97 -1.92 -14.85
N ASP A 141 -15.90 -1.95 -16.20
CA ASP A 141 -16.94 -1.47 -17.14
C ASP A 141 -18.24 -2.32 -17.03
#